data_AF-E9GLU2-F1
#
_entry.id   AF-E9GLU2-F1
#
_cell.length_a   1.000
_cell.length_b   1.000
_cell.length_c   1.000
_cell.angle_alpha   90.00
_cell.angle_beta   90.00
_cell.angle_gamma   90.00
#
_symmetry.space_group_name_H-M   'P 1'
#
loop_
_entity.id
_entity.type
_entity.pdbx_description
1 polymer ?
#
loop_
_entity_poly.entity_id
_entity_poly.type
_entity_poly.pdbx_seq_one_letter_code
_entity_poly.pdbx_strand_id
1 'polypeptide(L)'
;MATISMKSLFLTIILAFAVCCNCQSNGPGLSSSWAKLQISPDTLSSMEYGNFLIEIYEHANNHKVTTTASEKKYFYSPLALLDHTSAVSRLNRVTKQSELRFRIEMWNEKIQNEVVKHLNEIVSHQIKSNKVTVIPLEKVILKSKRPTVDYSLYPEWTNYDKSKTLRLSLSCSEQKICDELASEMRSDPEQFDHFKLLYSLTSQTSQTKQTTISIDSVTSGQMITTLLQKFGDKKDIFLTANDEKKMLSETATNIRMDTFDDSEVGSPDTETQILNILKDLLVTSRTTIKEQSDKMWESVFWNEDNYRPDKTTKTLNEIINKLDIDTQKKLAGMFQKAEKQSEVIEILESGNKDANKRRDEQHRYANQTRDANVNEIKRSLATDQEQSSRNETRDDKGQTNRIGTEVTAGGLLIVKTGAKVAAENSNTHNSEKENEKWEIAKKNSDELNRNVENKERIEHNYDSNSWTDVDRISSIISEKMTNNSDSSKRVEFLKENMEKLLQESRDHVQWDGEKFTPKPMQLSRINLGKFRDSQTFQDRIVRVRYTNAELSAPIKFVEQAELTVTDEWNNLKVELKGLLY
;
A
#
# COMPACT_ATOMS: atom_id res chain seq x y z
N MET A 1 45.47 5.87 -70.61
CA MET A 1 44.39 4.86 -70.50
C MET A 1 44.98 3.66 -69.76
N ALA A 2 44.61 3.49 -68.49
CA ALA A 2 45.13 2.44 -67.63
C ALA A 2 43.97 1.55 -67.14
N THR A 3 44.07 0.26 -67.41
CA THR A 3 43.12 -0.78 -66.99
C THR A 3 43.39 -1.17 -65.55
N ILE A 4 42.45 -0.87 -64.66
CA ILE A 4 42.51 -1.17 -63.22
C ILE A 4 41.93 -2.57 -62.96
N SER A 5 42.68 -3.35 -62.17
CA SER A 5 42.39 -4.72 -61.77
C SER A 5 41.16 -4.82 -60.86
N MET A 6 40.21 -5.68 -61.24
CA MET A 6 38.89 -5.91 -60.65
C MET A 6 38.89 -6.49 -59.22
N LYS A 7 40.06 -6.67 -58.59
CA LYS A 7 40.19 -7.12 -57.20
C LYS A 7 40.21 -5.98 -56.18
N SER A 8 40.35 -4.72 -56.62
CA SER A 8 40.30 -3.54 -55.74
C SER A 8 38.89 -2.97 -55.52
N LEU A 9 37.87 -3.48 -56.22
CA LEU A 9 36.50 -2.96 -56.13
C LEU A 9 35.66 -3.63 -55.03
N PHE A 10 36.07 -4.81 -54.56
CA PHE A 10 35.36 -5.54 -53.50
C PHE A 10 35.81 -5.18 -52.08
N LEU A 11 37.00 -4.57 -51.92
CA LEU A 11 37.50 -4.14 -50.61
C LEU A 11 36.95 -2.77 -50.17
N THR A 12 36.50 -1.94 -51.12
CA THR A 12 35.89 -0.63 -50.83
C THR A 12 34.40 -0.68 -50.54
N ILE A 13 33.71 -1.78 -50.88
CA ILE A 13 32.29 -1.95 -50.55
C ILE A 13 32.10 -2.47 -49.11
N ILE A 14 33.09 -3.17 -48.55
CA ILE A 14 33.03 -3.67 -47.16
C ILE A 14 33.45 -2.60 -46.13
N LEU A 15 34.26 -1.61 -46.52
CA LEU A 15 34.56 -0.44 -45.67
C LEU A 15 33.50 0.67 -45.69
N ALA A 16 32.48 0.57 -46.55
CA ALA A 16 31.34 1.51 -46.58
C ALA A 16 30.16 1.08 -45.69
N PHE A 17 30.22 -0.09 -45.04
CA PHE A 17 29.18 -0.60 -44.14
C PHE A 17 29.54 -0.53 -42.64
N ALA A 18 30.67 0.11 -42.28
CA ALA A 18 31.17 0.19 -40.90
C ALA A 18 31.09 1.60 -40.27
N VAL A 19 30.33 2.53 -40.85
CA VAL A 19 30.08 3.85 -40.25
C VAL A 19 28.58 4.16 -40.34
N CYS A 20 27.99 4.47 -39.17
CA CYS A 20 26.59 4.84 -38.95
C CYS A 20 25.55 3.71 -38.81
N CYS A 21 25.73 2.81 -37.83
CA CYS A 21 24.57 2.37 -37.01
C CYS A 21 24.24 3.49 -36.01
N ASN A 22 23.76 4.62 -36.54
CA ASN A 22 23.08 5.63 -35.75
C ASN A 22 21.63 5.15 -35.67
N CYS A 23 21.31 4.30 -34.69
CA CYS A 23 19.93 3.93 -34.39
C CYS A 23 19.19 5.12 -33.77
N GLN A 24 19.00 6.19 -34.54
CA GLN A 24 17.95 7.15 -34.27
C GLN A 24 16.65 6.56 -34.77
N SER A 25 15.87 5.99 -33.86
CA SER A 25 14.44 5.74 -34.05
C SER A 25 13.69 7.07 -34.09
N ASN A 26 13.88 7.85 -35.16
CA ASN A 26 13.11 9.05 -35.41
C ASN A 26 11.74 8.66 -36.01
N GLY A 27 10.89 8.06 -35.19
CA GLY A 27 9.45 8.20 -35.34
C GLY A 27 9.05 9.59 -34.82
N PRO A 28 8.32 10.41 -35.58
CA PRO A 28 7.86 11.71 -35.09
C PRO A 28 6.77 11.47 -34.05
N GLY A 29 7.13 11.36 -32.77
CA GLY A 29 6.15 11.24 -31.68
C GLY A 29 6.63 10.68 -30.33
N LEU A 30 7.78 10.02 -30.22
CA LEU A 30 8.29 9.53 -28.93
C LEU A 30 9.65 10.14 -28.60
N SER A 31 9.62 11.33 -28.00
CA SER A 31 10.77 11.80 -27.22
C SER A 31 11.00 10.80 -26.10
N SER A 32 12.19 10.18 -26.07
CA SER A 32 12.56 9.23 -25.02
C SER A 32 12.43 9.90 -23.65
N SER A 33 12.03 9.15 -22.63
CA SER A 33 11.97 9.64 -21.25
C SER A 33 13.30 10.25 -20.79
N TRP A 34 14.41 9.65 -21.20
CA TRP A 34 15.76 10.14 -20.99
C TRP A 34 16.00 11.54 -21.60
N ALA A 35 15.46 11.80 -22.79
CA ALA A 35 15.53 13.12 -23.41
C ALA A 35 14.75 14.18 -22.61
N LYS A 36 13.59 13.82 -22.03
CA LYS A 36 12.84 14.71 -21.12
C LYS A 36 13.61 15.01 -19.84
N LEU A 37 14.31 14.01 -19.29
CA LEU A 37 15.16 14.16 -18.12
C LEU A 37 16.46 14.92 -18.39
N GLN A 38 16.83 15.12 -19.66
CA GLN A 38 18.13 15.64 -20.08
C GLN A 38 19.31 14.80 -19.52
N ILE A 39 19.13 13.48 -19.47
CA ILE A 39 20.15 12.52 -19.02
C ILE A 39 20.55 11.67 -20.22
N SER A 40 21.85 11.40 -20.36
CA SER A 40 22.35 10.46 -21.36
C SER A 40 21.76 9.07 -21.10
N PRO A 41 21.21 8.38 -22.12
CA PRO A 41 20.71 7.02 -21.94
C PRO A 41 21.83 6.02 -21.67
N ASP A 42 23.06 6.33 -22.08
CA ASP A 42 24.23 5.49 -21.87
C ASP A 42 24.86 5.77 -20.51
N THR A 43 25.15 4.70 -19.77
CA THR A 43 25.88 4.73 -18.51
C THR A 43 27.30 5.23 -18.77
N LEU A 44 27.75 6.25 -18.02
CA LEU A 44 29.12 6.75 -18.06
C LEU A 44 30.10 5.75 -17.43
N SER A 45 29.73 5.27 -16.26
CA SER A 45 30.53 4.36 -15.43
C SER A 45 29.64 3.67 -14.40
N SER A 46 30.16 2.63 -13.79
CA SER A 46 29.51 1.93 -12.69
C SER A 46 30.52 1.70 -11.58
N MET A 47 30.08 1.78 -10.33
CA MET A 47 30.90 1.46 -9.16
C MET A 47 30.21 0.43 -8.27
N GLU A 48 31.00 -0.41 -7.62
CA GLU A 48 30.52 -1.34 -6.60
C GLU A 48 30.30 -0.60 -5.28
N TYR A 49 29.21 -0.94 -4.58
CA TYR A 49 28.94 -0.51 -3.23
C TYR A 49 28.27 -1.65 -2.46
N GLY A 50 28.99 -2.24 -1.50
CA GLY A 50 28.55 -3.47 -0.85
C GLY A 50 28.43 -4.61 -1.88
N ASN A 51 27.26 -5.23 -1.94
CA ASN A 51 26.94 -6.34 -2.86
C ASN A 51 26.19 -5.88 -4.13
N PHE A 52 26.17 -4.57 -4.45
CA PHE A 52 25.45 -4.07 -5.63
C PHE A 52 26.21 -3.01 -6.41
N LEU A 53 25.80 -2.83 -7.67
CA LEU A 53 26.32 -1.79 -8.55
C LEU A 53 25.49 -0.50 -8.44
N ILE A 54 26.19 0.62 -8.58
CA ILE A 54 25.63 1.96 -8.74
C ILE A 54 26.02 2.42 -10.14
N GLU A 55 25.02 2.67 -10.97
CA GLU A 55 25.21 3.19 -12.31
C GLU A 55 25.23 4.72 -12.29
N ILE A 56 26.18 5.29 -13.01
CA ILE A 56 26.43 6.73 -13.06
C ILE A 56 26.22 7.22 -14.50
N TYR A 57 25.54 8.35 -14.64
CA TYR A 57 25.07 8.92 -15.89
C TYR A 57 25.49 10.38 -16.01
N GLU A 58 25.64 10.85 -17.24
CA GLU A 58 25.91 12.27 -17.53
C GLU A 58 24.64 13.04 -17.89
N HIS A 59 24.62 14.32 -17.57
CA HIS A 59 23.63 15.23 -18.11
C HIS A 59 23.88 15.43 -19.62
N ALA A 60 22.82 15.42 -20.43
CA ALA A 60 22.91 15.49 -21.90
C ALA A 60 23.65 16.75 -22.40
N ASN A 61 23.59 17.85 -21.65
CA ASN A 61 24.33 19.08 -21.95
C ASN A 61 25.84 19.01 -21.66
N ASN A 62 26.37 18.00 -20.97
CA ASN A 62 27.79 17.95 -20.60
C ASN A 62 28.73 17.94 -21.81
N HIS A 63 28.27 17.45 -22.97
CA HIS A 63 29.04 17.42 -24.21
C HIS A 63 28.87 18.68 -25.06
N LYS A 64 28.02 19.64 -24.66
CA LYS A 64 27.88 20.90 -25.39
C LYS A 64 29.15 21.73 -25.21
N VAL A 65 29.69 22.26 -26.31
CA VAL A 65 30.90 23.10 -26.33
C VAL A 65 30.79 24.30 -25.39
N THR A 66 29.57 24.79 -25.17
CA THR A 66 29.28 25.93 -24.28
C THR A 66 29.27 25.59 -22.80
N THR A 67 29.29 24.31 -22.41
CA THR A 67 29.16 23.89 -21.01
C THR A 67 30.53 23.83 -20.35
N THR A 68 30.71 24.66 -19.33
CA THR A 68 31.96 24.70 -18.55
C THR A 68 32.06 23.53 -17.57
N ALA A 69 33.28 23.20 -17.12
CA ALA A 69 33.50 22.10 -16.18
C ALA A 69 32.71 22.23 -14.87
N SER A 70 32.48 23.46 -14.40
CA SER A 70 31.69 23.75 -13.20
C SER A 70 30.17 23.62 -13.41
N GLU A 71 29.71 23.59 -14.66
CA GLU A 71 28.30 23.43 -15.05
C GLU A 71 27.92 21.99 -15.34
N LYS A 72 28.90 21.11 -15.57
CA LYS A 72 28.67 19.69 -15.79
C LYS A 72 27.95 19.06 -14.60
N LYS A 73 26.94 18.26 -14.89
CA LYS A 73 26.09 17.57 -13.90
C LYS A 73 26.11 16.07 -14.15
N TYR A 74 26.01 15.31 -13.08
CA TYR A 74 26.05 13.86 -13.11
C TYR A 74 24.88 13.31 -12.28
N PHE A 75 24.41 12.14 -12.67
CA PHE A 75 23.33 11.44 -12.00
C PHE A 75 23.75 10.03 -11.63
N TYR A 76 23.13 9.46 -10.59
CA TYR A 76 23.32 8.04 -10.28
C TYR A 76 21.98 7.36 -10.02
N SER A 77 21.94 6.05 -10.28
CA SER A 77 20.76 5.21 -10.08
C SER A 77 20.27 5.26 -8.62
N PRO A 78 18.95 5.30 -8.36
CA PRO A 78 18.43 5.18 -7.01
C PRO A 78 18.93 3.92 -6.29
N LEU A 79 19.05 3.99 -4.96
CA LEU A 79 19.52 2.88 -4.14
C LEU A 79 18.47 1.78 -4.02
N ALA A 80 17.24 2.18 -3.67
CA ALA A 80 16.16 1.26 -3.30
C ALA A 80 16.57 0.29 -2.16
N LEU A 81 17.28 0.79 -1.15
CA LEU A 81 17.78 0.00 -0.02
C LEU A 81 16.68 -0.21 1.03
N LEU A 82 16.35 -1.46 1.35
CA LEU A 82 15.34 -1.77 2.37
C LEU A 82 15.83 -1.42 3.79
N ASP A 83 15.09 -0.57 4.50
CA ASP A 83 15.21 -0.43 5.96
C ASP A 83 14.37 -1.54 6.61
N HIS A 84 14.93 -2.74 6.68
CA HIS A 84 14.22 -3.93 7.12
C HIS A 84 13.69 -3.81 8.56
N THR A 85 14.40 -3.06 9.42
CA THR A 85 13.99 -2.78 10.80
C THR A 85 12.72 -1.93 10.91
N SER A 86 12.37 -1.20 9.85
CA SER A 86 11.19 -0.33 9.82
C SER A 86 9.87 -1.03 9.55
N ALA A 87 9.91 -2.31 9.18
CA ALA A 87 8.71 -3.10 8.92
C ALA A 87 7.80 -3.06 10.15
N VAL A 88 6.53 -2.72 9.98
CA VAL A 88 5.52 -2.71 11.04
C VAL A 88 4.17 -3.09 10.46
N SER A 89 3.45 -3.91 11.21
CA SER A 89 2.07 -4.25 10.90
C SER A 89 1.12 -3.24 11.53
N ARG A 90 0.04 -2.88 10.82
CA ARG A 90 -0.94 -1.90 11.29
C ARG A 90 -2.31 -2.13 10.67
N LEU A 91 -3.34 -2.16 11.50
CA LEU A 91 -4.72 -2.04 11.03
C LEU A 91 -5.04 -0.59 10.65
N ASN A 92 -5.29 -0.33 9.38
CA ASN A 92 -5.79 0.96 8.93
C ASN A 92 -7.28 1.07 9.28
N ARG A 93 -7.58 1.86 10.30
CA ARG A 93 -8.94 2.02 10.83
C ARG A 93 -9.91 2.69 9.84
N VAL A 94 -9.39 3.41 8.84
CA VAL A 94 -10.21 4.09 7.82
C VAL A 94 -10.63 3.09 6.74
N THR A 95 -9.68 2.35 6.18
CA THR A 95 -9.94 1.37 5.11
C THR A 95 -10.38 0.01 5.64
N LYS A 96 -10.24 -0.23 6.95
CA LYS A 96 -10.42 -1.54 7.60
C LYS A 96 -9.51 -2.63 7.02
N GLN A 97 -8.38 -2.22 6.46
CA GLN A 97 -7.40 -3.10 5.85
C GLN A 97 -6.19 -3.24 6.77
N SER A 98 -5.77 -4.47 7.02
CA SER A 98 -4.47 -4.74 7.65
C SER A 98 -3.35 -4.44 6.66
N GLU A 99 -2.36 -3.67 7.11
CA GLU A 99 -1.26 -3.19 6.27
C GLU A 99 0.09 -3.48 6.91
N LEU A 100 1.02 -4.03 6.12
CA LEU A 100 2.44 -4.05 6.42
C LEU A 100 3.05 -2.78 5.85
N ARG A 101 3.72 -1.97 6.68
CA ARG A 101 4.39 -0.73 6.28
C ARG A 101 5.88 -0.84 6.52
N PHE A 102 6.67 -0.36 5.58
CA PHE A 102 8.13 -0.35 5.68
C PHE A 102 8.72 0.83 4.91
N ARG A 103 10.02 1.07 5.09
CA ARG A 103 10.77 2.15 4.45
C ARG A 103 11.84 1.62 3.53
N ILE A 104 12.07 2.37 2.47
CA ILE A 104 13.19 2.19 1.56
C ILE A 104 14.01 3.48 1.54
N GLU A 105 15.32 3.38 1.74
CA GLU A 105 16.26 4.48 1.53
C GLU A 105 16.55 4.61 0.02
N MET A 106 16.24 5.78 -0.52
CA MET A 106 16.32 6.06 -1.95
C MET A 106 17.70 6.59 -2.35
N TRP A 107 18.33 7.34 -1.45
CA TRP A 107 19.67 7.91 -1.59
C TRP A 107 20.24 8.25 -0.20
N ASN A 108 21.57 8.35 -0.09
CA ASN A 108 22.21 8.84 1.13
C ASN A 108 23.52 9.58 0.82
N GLU A 109 23.98 10.38 1.78
CA GLU A 109 25.16 11.24 1.63
C GLU A 109 26.45 10.43 1.49
N LYS A 110 26.56 9.28 2.18
CA LYS A 110 27.73 8.39 2.10
C LYS A 110 27.96 7.94 0.66
N ILE A 111 26.93 7.44 0.01
CA ILE A 111 27.00 6.97 -1.37
C ILE A 111 27.21 8.13 -2.33
N GLN A 112 26.52 9.26 -2.14
CA GLN A 112 26.75 10.44 -2.98
C GLN A 112 28.23 10.87 -2.94
N ASN A 113 28.87 10.83 -1.76
CA ASN A 113 30.28 11.17 -1.61
C ASN A 113 31.20 10.15 -2.28
N GLU A 114 30.91 8.85 -2.18
CA GLU A 114 31.67 7.81 -2.88
C GLU A 114 31.53 7.92 -4.40
N VAL A 115 30.33 8.24 -4.91
CA VAL A 115 30.10 8.51 -6.34
C VAL A 115 30.92 9.73 -6.79
N VAL A 116 30.95 10.80 -5.99
CA VAL A 116 31.76 12.00 -6.28
C VAL A 116 33.25 11.66 -6.32
N LYS A 117 33.73 10.83 -5.39
CA LYS A 117 35.12 10.38 -5.35
C LYS A 117 35.47 9.57 -6.60
N HIS A 118 34.66 8.57 -6.93
CA HIS A 118 34.84 7.75 -8.14
C HIS A 118 34.82 8.60 -9.42
N LEU A 119 33.85 9.53 -9.52
CA LEU A 119 33.76 10.46 -10.65
C LEU A 119 35.04 11.32 -10.79
N ASN A 120 35.60 11.83 -9.69
CA ASN A 120 36.84 12.61 -9.71
C ASN A 120 38.08 11.81 -10.15
N GLU A 121 38.04 10.48 -10.05
CA GLU A 121 39.13 9.61 -10.53
C GLU A 121 39.06 9.38 -12.04
N ILE A 122 37.85 9.35 -12.61
CA ILE A 122 37.65 9.03 -14.04
C ILE A 122 37.50 10.27 -14.93
N VAL A 123 37.05 11.41 -14.40
CA VAL A 123 36.94 12.64 -15.19
C VAL A 123 38.13 13.57 -14.94
N SER A 124 38.57 14.27 -15.98
CA SER A 124 39.76 15.16 -15.91
C SER A 124 39.52 16.50 -15.20
N HIS A 125 38.45 16.64 -14.40
CA HIS A 125 38.12 17.89 -13.70
C HIS A 125 37.49 17.62 -12.33
N GLN A 126 37.64 18.56 -11.40
CA GLN A 126 37.05 18.40 -10.08
C GLN A 126 35.52 18.57 -10.11
N ILE A 127 34.80 17.57 -9.63
CA ILE A 127 33.34 17.57 -9.44
C ILE A 127 33.03 17.85 -7.98
N LYS A 128 32.13 18.81 -7.76
CA LYS A 128 31.58 19.12 -6.43
C LYS A 128 30.35 18.25 -6.15
N SER A 129 30.12 17.91 -4.88
CA SER A 129 29.01 17.04 -4.46
C SER A 129 27.63 17.54 -4.91
N ASN A 130 27.41 18.87 -4.92
CA ASN A 130 26.17 19.48 -5.39
C ASN A 130 25.92 19.37 -6.92
N LYS A 131 26.84 18.79 -7.68
CA LYS A 131 26.70 18.49 -9.11
C LYS A 131 26.35 17.04 -9.39
N VAL A 132 26.28 16.22 -8.34
CA VAL A 132 25.94 14.81 -8.40
C VAL A 132 24.64 14.62 -7.63
N THR A 133 23.61 14.09 -8.29
CA THR A 133 22.30 13.86 -7.65
C THR A 133 21.71 12.53 -8.11
N VAL A 134 20.85 11.92 -7.29
CA VAL A 134 20.06 10.76 -7.76
C VAL A 134 19.20 11.16 -8.97
N ILE A 135 18.94 10.23 -9.89
CA ILE A 135 18.05 10.48 -11.03
C ILE A 135 16.72 11.08 -10.50
N PRO A 136 16.27 12.24 -11.04
CA PRO A 136 15.12 12.96 -10.50
C PRO A 136 13.81 12.32 -10.99
N LEU A 137 13.42 11.22 -10.35
CA LEU A 137 12.21 10.48 -10.65
C LEU A 137 11.01 11.12 -9.92
N GLU A 138 9.84 11.09 -10.53
CA GLU A 138 8.67 11.84 -10.04
C GLU A 138 7.60 10.93 -9.44
N LYS A 139 7.52 9.70 -9.94
CA LYS A 139 6.55 8.70 -9.49
C LYS A 139 7.23 7.35 -9.27
N VAL A 140 6.73 6.63 -8.28
CA VAL A 140 7.24 5.33 -7.85
C VAL A 140 6.10 4.37 -7.60
N ILE A 141 6.31 3.09 -7.89
CA ILE A 141 5.40 2.02 -7.51
C ILE A 141 6.19 0.77 -7.17
N LEU A 142 5.70 0.02 -6.19
CA LEU A 142 6.26 -1.27 -5.81
C LEU A 142 5.59 -2.38 -6.63
N LYS A 143 6.41 -3.22 -7.28
CA LYS A 143 5.97 -4.40 -8.02
C LYS A 143 6.63 -5.64 -7.44
N SER A 144 5.92 -6.76 -7.50
CA SER A 144 6.46 -8.10 -7.22
C SER A 144 6.70 -8.83 -8.54
N LYS A 145 7.75 -9.63 -8.61
CA LYS A 145 8.01 -10.59 -9.71
C LYS A 145 7.31 -11.94 -9.50
N ARG A 146 6.80 -12.21 -8.30
CA ARG A 146 6.11 -13.45 -7.96
C ARG A 146 4.63 -13.19 -7.65
N PRO A 147 3.72 -14.11 -7.96
CA PRO A 147 2.35 -14.07 -7.46
C PRO A 147 2.34 -14.01 -5.93
N THR A 148 1.42 -13.23 -5.36
CA THR A 148 1.34 -13.01 -3.91
C THR A 148 -0.06 -13.40 -3.46
N VAL A 149 -0.14 -14.38 -2.55
CA VAL A 149 -1.43 -14.94 -2.11
C VAL A 149 -1.86 -14.35 -0.76
N ASP A 150 -0.89 -14.04 0.09
CA ASP A 150 -1.15 -13.58 1.46
C ASP A 150 -1.20 -12.04 1.59
N TYR A 151 -0.70 -11.34 0.56
CA TYR A 151 -0.76 -9.89 0.48
C TYR A 151 -1.00 -9.38 -0.94
N SER A 152 -1.49 -8.15 -1.04
CA SER A 152 -1.70 -7.40 -2.28
C SER A 152 -0.87 -6.10 -2.28
N LEU A 153 -0.30 -5.80 -3.44
CA LEU A 153 0.41 -4.54 -3.71
C LEU A 153 -0.57 -3.46 -4.15
N TYR A 154 -0.33 -2.22 -3.74
CA TYR A 154 -1.15 -1.10 -4.17
C TYR A 154 -0.87 -0.76 -5.66
N PRO A 155 -1.87 -0.80 -6.55
CA PRO A 155 -1.68 -0.70 -8.00
C PRO A 155 -1.57 0.75 -8.50
N GLU A 156 -1.18 1.69 -7.65
CA GLU A 156 -1.13 3.11 -7.98
C GLU A 156 0.27 3.69 -7.87
N TRP A 157 0.62 4.49 -8.88
CA TRP A 157 1.81 5.33 -8.87
C TRP A 157 1.71 6.36 -7.74
N THR A 158 2.69 6.34 -6.85
CA THR A 158 2.84 7.31 -5.77
C THR A 158 3.77 8.43 -6.21
N ASN A 159 3.40 9.69 -5.95
CA ASN A 159 4.30 10.82 -6.20
C ASN A 159 5.48 10.74 -5.24
N TYR A 160 6.69 10.84 -5.79
CA TYR A 160 7.93 10.86 -5.04
C TYR A 160 8.45 12.30 -4.95
N ASP A 161 8.49 12.81 -3.73
CA ASP A 161 8.93 14.17 -3.38
C ASP A 161 10.45 14.32 -3.31
N LYS A 162 11.21 13.34 -3.81
CA LYS A 162 12.68 13.27 -3.74
C LYS A 162 13.21 13.13 -2.30
N SER A 163 12.34 12.74 -1.36
CA SER A 163 12.73 12.45 0.01
C SER A 163 13.78 11.35 0.10
N LYS A 164 14.64 11.44 1.12
CA LYS A 164 15.70 10.44 1.37
C LYS A 164 15.13 9.02 1.53
N THR A 165 13.94 8.92 2.11
CA THR A 165 13.27 7.64 2.42
C THR A 165 11.86 7.63 1.87
N LEU A 166 11.49 6.54 1.22
CA LEU A 166 10.16 6.28 0.71
C LEU A 166 9.43 5.31 1.65
N ARG A 167 8.20 5.64 2.05
CA ARG A 167 7.33 4.75 2.81
C ARG A 167 6.45 3.95 1.85
N LEU A 168 6.43 2.64 2.02
CA LEU A 168 5.62 1.71 1.24
C LEU A 168 4.71 0.91 2.15
N SER A 169 3.64 0.38 1.55
CA SER A 169 2.69 -0.47 2.26
C SER A 169 2.19 -1.60 1.37
N LEU A 170 1.96 -2.75 1.98
CA LEU A 170 1.27 -3.92 1.42
C LEU A 170 0.00 -4.12 2.21
N SER A 171 -1.06 -4.63 1.58
CA SER A 171 -2.30 -4.99 2.27
C SER A 171 -2.37 -6.50 2.46
N CYS A 172 -2.63 -6.98 3.68
CA CYS A 172 -2.82 -8.40 3.95
C CYS A 172 -4.30 -8.72 4.12
N SER A 173 -4.71 -9.97 3.83
CA SER A 173 -6.09 -10.40 4.09
C SER A 173 -6.44 -10.36 5.58
N GLU A 174 -5.47 -10.62 6.44
CA GLU A 174 -5.62 -10.70 7.89
C GLU A 174 -4.48 -9.99 8.61
N GLN A 175 -4.74 -9.52 9.83
CA GLN A 175 -3.75 -8.81 10.65
C GLN A 175 -2.55 -9.71 10.98
N LYS A 176 -2.82 -10.96 11.33
CA LYS A 176 -1.80 -11.96 11.68
C LYS A 176 -0.77 -12.15 10.57
N ILE A 177 -1.24 -12.25 9.32
CA ILE A 177 -0.36 -12.35 8.15
C ILE A 177 0.57 -11.13 8.04
N CYS A 178 0.04 -9.93 8.28
CA CYS A 178 0.88 -8.73 8.29
C CYS A 178 1.88 -8.72 9.45
N ASP A 179 1.52 -9.29 10.61
CA ASP A 179 2.42 -9.42 11.76
C ASP A 179 3.57 -10.41 11.46
N GLU A 180 3.24 -11.55 10.86
CA GLU A 180 4.20 -12.56 10.37
C GLU A 180 5.15 -11.95 9.33
N LEU A 181 4.61 -11.34 8.27
CA LEU A 181 5.41 -10.69 7.23
C LEU A 181 6.28 -9.54 7.79
N ALA A 182 5.79 -8.79 8.78
CA ALA A 182 6.58 -7.75 9.45
C ALA A 182 7.75 -8.35 10.24
N SER A 183 7.52 -9.49 10.91
CA SER A 183 8.55 -10.22 11.65
C SER A 183 9.61 -10.77 10.68
N GLU A 184 9.16 -11.48 9.66
CA GLU A 184 9.96 -12.05 8.57
C GLU A 184 10.81 -11.01 7.87
N MET A 185 10.24 -9.85 7.53
CA MET A 185 11.01 -8.77 6.90
C MET A 185 12.12 -8.26 7.80
N ARG A 186 11.94 -8.26 9.13
CA ARG A 186 13.00 -7.83 10.06
C ARG A 186 14.08 -8.89 10.24
N SER A 187 13.70 -10.17 10.31
CA SER A 187 14.59 -11.28 10.65
C SER A 187 15.32 -11.88 9.44
N ASP A 188 14.65 -11.99 8.29
CA ASP A 188 15.18 -12.53 7.05
C ASP A 188 14.71 -11.66 5.87
N PRO A 189 15.32 -10.48 5.65
CA PRO A 189 14.88 -9.56 4.61
C PRO A 189 15.14 -10.06 3.19
N GLU A 190 16.11 -10.96 2.99
CA GLU A 190 16.53 -11.42 1.65
C GLU A 190 15.41 -12.18 0.91
N GLN A 191 14.50 -12.83 1.63
CA GLN A 191 13.33 -13.48 1.03
C GLN A 191 12.39 -12.52 0.29
N PHE A 192 12.58 -11.20 0.45
CA PHE A 192 11.81 -10.15 -0.23
C PHE A 192 12.49 -9.61 -1.50
N ASP A 193 13.51 -10.30 -2.03
CA ASP A 193 14.25 -9.93 -3.25
C ASP A 193 13.40 -9.88 -4.53
N HIS A 194 12.22 -10.50 -4.50
CA HIS A 194 11.26 -10.47 -5.61
C HIS A 194 10.58 -9.12 -5.78
N PHE A 195 10.77 -8.18 -4.84
CA PHE A 195 10.29 -6.82 -4.97
C PHE A 195 11.18 -5.94 -5.84
N LYS A 196 10.53 -5.08 -6.61
CA LYS A 196 11.17 -4.10 -7.49
C LYS A 196 10.43 -2.77 -7.40
N LEU A 197 11.19 -1.68 -7.34
CA LEU A 197 10.64 -0.36 -7.59
C LEU A 197 10.63 -0.07 -9.08
N LEU A 198 9.47 0.33 -9.58
CA LEU A 198 9.32 0.91 -10.90
C LEU A 198 9.20 2.42 -10.76
N TYR A 199 9.77 3.13 -11.71
CA TYR A 199 9.85 4.59 -11.68
C TYR A 199 9.23 5.20 -12.91
N SER A 200 8.63 6.37 -12.69
CA SER A 200 7.84 7.06 -13.69
C SER A 200 8.05 8.57 -13.74
N LEU A 201 7.91 9.14 -14.95
CA LEU A 201 7.74 10.57 -15.16
C LEU A 201 6.25 10.95 -15.15
N THR A 202 5.92 12.13 -14.62
CA THR A 202 4.53 12.66 -14.56
C THR A 202 3.90 12.79 -15.94
N SER A 203 4.71 12.97 -16.98
CA SER A 203 4.27 13.07 -18.38
C SER A 203 3.89 11.74 -19.06
N GLN A 204 3.83 10.64 -18.32
CA GLN A 204 3.41 9.35 -18.87
C GLN A 204 1.99 9.39 -19.42
N THR A 205 1.79 8.66 -20.51
CA THR A 205 0.48 8.45 -21.11
C THR A 205 0.06 7.00 -20.92
N SER A 206 -1.19 6.79 -20.52
CA SER A 206 -1.76 5.46 -20.45
C SER A 206 -1.94 4.88 -21.85
N GLN A 207 -1.49 3.65 -22.03
CA GLN A 207 -1.68 2.85 -23.23
C GLN A 207 -2.76 1.80 -22.97
N THR A 208 -3.25 1.17 -24.05
CA THR A 208 -4.26 0.10 -23.95
C THR A 208 -3.85 -1.10 -24.77
N LYS A 209 -4.02 -2.30 -24.22
CA LYS A 209 -3.88 -3.55 -24.97
C LYS A 209 -4.99 -4.54 -24.62
N GLN A 210 -5.12 -5.59 -25.41
CA GLN A 210 -6.07 -6.66 -25.13
C GLN A 210 -5.35 -7.79 -24.41
N THR A 211 -6.04 -8.39 -23.44
CA THR A 211 -5.64 -9.65 -22.81
C THR A 211 -6.82 -10.61 -22.83
N THR A 212 -6.53 -11.91 -22.80
CA THR A 212 -7.54 -12.96 -22.80
C THR A 212 -7.51 -13.66 -21.45
N ILE A 213 -8.64 -13.64 -20.75
CA ILE A 213 -8.87 -14.49 -19.59
C ILE A 213 -9.27 -15.86 -20.14
N SER A 214 -8.29 -16.77 -20.16
CA SER A 214 -8.45 -18.14 -20.62
C SER A 214 -8.68 -19.10 -19.44
N ILE A 215 -9.12 -20.32 -19.74
CA ILE A 215 -9.20 -21.38 -18.73
C ILE A 215 -7.84 -21.65 -18.08
N ASP A 216 -6.75 -21.65 -18.88
CA ASP A 216 -5.40 -21.91 -18.39
C ASP A 216 -4.95 -20.85 -17.37
N SER A 217 -5.26 -19.58 -17.65
CA SER A 217 -4.98 -18.47 -16.73
C SER A 217 -5.74 -18.57 -15.41
N VAL A 218 -6.92 -19.22 -15.43
CA VAL A 218 -7.73 -19.44 -14.23
C VAL A 218 -7.23 -20.67 -13.46
N THR A 219 -6.94 -21.77 -14.15
CA THR A 219 -6.54 -23.03 -13.50
C THR A 219 -5.09 -23.06 -13.05
N SER A 220 -4.26 -22.08 -13.44
CA SER A 220 -2.86 -21.97 -13.00
C SER A 220 -2.69 -21.62 -11.51
N GLY A 221 -3.74 -21.12 -10.85
CA GLY A 221 -3.71 -20.81 -9.42
C GLY A 221 -3.63 -22.04 -8.53
N GLN A 222 -2.84 -21.96 -7.46
CA GLN A 222 -2.71 -22.97 -6.42
C GLN A 222 -4.05 -23.25 -5.74
N MET A 223 -4.86 -22.23 -5.45
CA MET A 223 -6.17 -22.43 -4.82
C MET A 223 -7.08 -23.26 -5.72
N ILE A 224 -7.24 -22.89 -6.99
CA ILE A 224 -8.10 -23.64 -7.94
C ILE A 224 -7.56 -25.05 -8.18
N THR A 225 -6.25 -25.20 -8.32
CA THR A 225 -5.61 -26.52 -8.43
C THR A 225 -5.92 -27.39 -7.22
N THR A 226 -5.83 -26.83 -6.01
CA THR A 226 -6.15 -27.53 -4.75
C THR A 226 -7.62 -27.94 -4.71
N LEU A 227 -8.53 -27.06 -5.14
CA LEU A 227 -9.97 -27.35 -5.19
C LEU A 227 -10.28 -28.46 -6.19
N LEU A 228 -9.64 -28.45 -7.37
CA LEU A 228 -9.80 -29.49 -8.38
C LEU A 228 -9.22 -30.84 -7.93
N GLN A 229 -8.11 -30.84 -7.19
CA GLN A 229 -7.53 -32.06 -6.61
C GLN A 229 -8.40 -32.64 -5.47
N LYS A 230 -8.81 -31.80 -4.52
CA LYS A 230 -9.59 -32.24 -3.34
C LYS A 230 -11.04 -32.61 -3.68
N PHE A 231 -11.64 -31.96 -4.67
CA PHE A 231 -13.05 -32.13 -5.03
C PHE A 231 -13.24 -32.51 -6.50
N GLY A 232 -12.31 -33.30 -7.05
CA GLY A 232 -12.24 -33.69 -8.47
C GLY A 232 -13.44 -34.47 -9.01
N ASP A 233 -14.34 -34.94 -8.15
CA ASP A 233 -15.61 -35.58 -8.50
C ASP A 233 -16.80 -34.63 -8.36
N LYS A 234 -16.76 -33.66 -7.45
CA LYS A 234 -17.88 -32.74 -7.18
C LYS A 234 -18.04 -31.67 -8.26
N LYS A 235 -19.27 -31.40 -8.67
CA LYS A 235 -19.59 -30.31 -9.62
C LYS A 235 -19.52 -28.93 -8.96
N ASP A 236 -19.97 -28.84 -7.72
CA ASP A 236 -20.09 -27.59 -6.98
C ASP A 236 -19.40 -27.72 -5.62
N ILE A 237 -18.74 -26.65 -5.22
CA ILE A 237 -18.11 -26.50 -3.89
C ILE A 237 -18.47 -25.13 -3.32
N PHE A 238 -18.24 -24.96 -2.02
CA PHE A 238 -18.46 -23.69 -1.33
C PHE A 238 -17.16 -23.17 -0.74
N LEU A 239 -16.91 -21.88 -0.91
CA LEU A 239 -15.78 -21.17 -0.31
C LEU A 239 -16.29 -20.19 0.74
N THR A 240 -15.51 -19.97 1.79
CA THR A 240 -15.73 -18.84 2.71
C THR A 240 -15.46 -17.51 1.98
N ALA A 241 -15.90 -16.39 2.54
CA ALA A 241 -15.64 -15.07 1.94
C ALA A 241 -14.13 -14.76 1.81
N ASN A 242 -13.32 -15.20 2.78
CA ASN A 242 -11.86 -15.03 2.76
C ASN A 242 -11.23 -15.90 1.67
N ASP A 243 -11.64 -17.18 1.58
CA ASP A 243 -11.15 -18.11 0.57
C ASP A 243 -11.55 -17.68 -0.86
N GLU A 244 -12.77 -17.16 -1.05
CA GLU A 244 -13.21 -16.55 -2.32
C GLU A 244 -12.29 -15.38 -2.69
N LYS A 245 -12.05 -14.46 -1.75
CA LYS A 245 -11.18 -13.30 -1.97
C LYS A 245 -9.75 -13.74 -2.32
N LYS A 246 -9.21 -14.74 -1.61
CA LYS A 246 -7.89 -15.32 -1.85
C LYS A 246 -7.80 -15.91 -3.26
N MET A 247 -8.76 -16.76 -3.63
CA MET A 247 -8.84 -17.38 -4.96
C MET A 247 -8.91 -16.34 -6.09
N LEU A 248 -9.79 -15.34 -5.95
CA LEU A 248 -9.97 -14.29 -6.96
C LEU A 248 -8.73 -13.41 -7.10
N SER A 249 -8.11 -13.04 -5.97
CA SER A 249 -6.89 -12.22 -5.94
C SER A 249 -5.70 -12.95 -6.57
N GLU A 250 -5.53 -14.23 -6.26
CA GLU A 250 -4.50 -15.09 -6.87
C GLU A 250 -4.69 -15.18 -8.39
N THR A 251 -5.91 -15.50 -8.83
CA THR A 251 -6.22 -15.65 -10.26
C THR A 251 -6.01 -14.33 -11.02
N ALA A 252 -6.47 -13.21 -10.46
CA ALA A 252 -6.27 -11.89 -11.04
C ALA A 252 -4.77 -11.53 -11.14
N THR A 253 -3.99 -11.91 -10.13
CA THR A 253 -2.54 -11.69 -10.11
C THR A 253 -1.85 -12.50 -11.21
N ASN A 254 -2.20 -13.76 -11.40
CA ASN A 254 -1.65 -14.60 -12.46
C ASN A 254 -1.94 -14.01 -13.86
N ILE A 255 -3.20 -13.66 -14.13
CA ILE A 255 -3.60 -13.00 -15.38
C ILE A 255 -2.78 -11.72 -15.59
N ARG A 256 -2.56 -10.93 -14.54
CA ARG A 256 -1.79 -9.69 -14.62
C ARG A 256 -0.32 -9.95 -14.98
N MET A 257 0.31 -10.94 -14.36
CA MET A 257 1.70 -11.31 -14.62
C MET A 257 1.89 -11.82 -16.06
N ASP A 258 0.92 -12.58 -16.59
CA ASP A 258 0.95 -13.05 -17.98
C ASP A 258 0.66 -11.93 -18.98
N THR A 259 -0.10 -10.92 -18.57
CA THR A 259 -0.52 -9.82 -19.44
C THR A 259 0.53 -8.73 -19.58
N PHE A 260 1.24 -8.39 -18.49
CA PHE A 260 2.08 -7.19 -18.43
C PHE A 260 3.56 -7.54 -18.34
N ASP A 261 4.35 -6.90 -19.19
CA ASP A 261 5.81 -7.00 -19.13
C ASP A 261 6.34 -6.43 -17.81
N ASP A 262 7.60 -6.73 -17.49
CA ASP A 262 8.25 -6.30 -16.26
C ASP A 262 8.18 -4.78 -16.03
N SER A 263 8.29 -3.98 -17.10
CA SER A 263 8.18 -2.52 -17.06
C SER A 263 6.75 -1.98 -17.08
N GLU A 264 5.75 -2.81 -17.36
CA GLU A 264 4.37 -2.36 -17.48
C GLU A 264 3.63 -2.44 -16.14
N VAL A 265 2.77 -1.44 -15.92
CA VAL A 265 1.94 -1.30 -14.72
C VAL A 265 0.49 -1.10 -15.15
N GLY A 266 -0.36 -2.07 -14.83
CA GLY A 266 -1.80 -1.98 -15.07
C GLY A 266 -2.46 -0.90 -14.20
N SER A 267 -3.49 -0.24 -14.74
CA SER A 267 -4.26 0.75 -13.98
C SER A 267 -5.14 0.10 -12.89
N PRO A 268 -5.53 0.83 -11.82
CA PRO A 268 -6.47 0.31 -10.82
C PRO A 268 -7.81 -0.17 -11.41
N ASP A 269 -8.29 0.54 -12.44
CA ASP A 269 -9.50 0.14 -13.18
C ASP A 269 -9.35 -1.23 -13.84
N THR A 270 -8.14 -1.58 -14.29
CA THR A 270 -7.86 -2.87 -14.93
C THR A 270 -8.01 -4.01 -13.93
N GLU A 271 -7.47 -3.84 -12.72
CA GLU A 271 -7.59 -4.84 -11.67
C GLU A 271 -9.05 -5.06 -11.28
N THR A 272 -9.80 -3.97 -11.12
CA THR A 272 -11.24 -4.04 -10.82
C THR A 272 -12.02 -4.73 -11.93
N GLN A 273 -11.69 -4.46 -13.21
CA GLN A 273 -12.33 -5.11 -14.35
C GLN A 273 -12.05 -6.61 -14.39
N ILE A 274 -10.79 -7.03 -14.21
CA ILE A 274 -10.41 -8.45 -14.17
C ILE A 274 -11.14 -9.14 -13.01
N LEU A 275 -11.12 -8.57 -11.81
CA LEU A 275 -11.79 -9.15 -10.64
C LEU A 275 -13.30 -9.29 -10.83
N ASN A 276 -13.98 -8.31 -11.46
CA ASN A 276 -15.41 -8.40 -11.72
C ASN A 276 -15.74 -9.51 -12.73
N ILE A 277 -14.94 -9.63 -13.79
CA ILE A 277 -15.12 -10.70 -14.77
C ILE A 277 -14.87 -12.06 -14.12
N LEU A 278 -13.84 -12.19 -13.28
CA LEU A 278 -13.58 -13.41 -12.53
C LEU A 278 -14.71 -13.76 -11.57
N LYS A 279 -15.30 -12.77 -10.87
CA LYS A 279 -16.48 -13.00 -10.03
C LYS A 279 -17.63 -13.58 -10.84
N ASP A 280 -17.95 -12.98 -11.98
CA ASP A 280 -19.05 -13.43 -12.85
C ASP A 280 -18.78 -14.82 -13.46
N LEU A 281 -17.52 -15.14 -13.73
CA LEU A 281 -17.12 -16.44 -14.29
C LEU A 281 -17.15 -17.56 -13.23
N LEU A 282 -16.54 -17.30 -12.07
CA LEU A 282 -16.18 -18.30 -11.06
C LEU A 282 -17.26 -18.45 -9.97
N VAL A 283 -17.88 -17.35 -9.54
CA VAL A 283 -18.86 -17.35 -8.44
C VAL A 283 -20.27 -17.48 -9.02
N THR A 284 -20.92 -18.62 -8.79
CA THR A 284 -22.25 -18.90 -9.36
C THR A 284 -23.41 -18.39 -8.52
N SER A 285 -23.28 -18.44 -7.19
CA SER A 285 -24.30 -17.96 -6.25
C SER A 285 -23.70 -17.82 -4.86
N ARG A 286 -24.41 -17.13 -3.96
CA ARG A 286 -24.07 -17.07 -2.53
C ARG A 286 -25.17 -17.72 -1.70
N THR A 287 -24.78 -18.38 -0.61
CA THR A 287 -25.68 -19.02 0.35
C THR A 287 -25.22 -18.73 1.78
N THR A 288 -26.07 -18.99 2.77
CA THR A 288 -25.69 -18.87 4.19
C THR A 288 -25.89 -20.21 4.87
N ILE A 289 -24.85 -20.70 5.53
CA ILE A 289 -24.92 -21.87 6.40
C ILE A 289 -25.08 -21.41 7.84
N LYS A 290 -25.98 -22.06 8.60
CA LYS A 290 -26.35 -21.63 9.96
C LYS A 290 -26.40 -22.76 10.97
N GLU A 291 -26.72 -23.97 10.52
CA GLU A 291 -27.03 -25.08 11.42
C GLU A 291 -25.91 -26.12 11.44
N GLN A 292 -25.68 -26.71 12.60
CA GLN A 292 -24.66 -27.74 12.79
C GLN A 292 -24.92 -29.00 11.93
N SER A 293 -26.18 -29.37 11.73
CA SER A 293 -26.58 -30.56 10.98
C SER A 293 -26.67 -30.35 9.46
N ASP A 294 -26.29 -29.18 8.97
CA ASP A 294 -26.38 -28.88 7.55
C ASP A 294 -25.39 -29.77 6.76
N LYS A 295 -25.92 -30.60 5.85
CA LYS A 295 -25.08 -31.46 5.00
C LYS A 295 -24.12 -30.65 4.12
N MET A 296 -24.36 -29.35 3.96
CA MET A 296 -23.52 -28.45 3.20
C MET A 296 -22.10 -28.32 3.77
N TRP A 297 -21.87 -28.56 5.08
CA TRP A 297 -20.53 -28.51 5.69
C TRP A 297 -19.48 -29.38 5.00
N GLU A 298 -19.90 -30.52 4.42
CA GLU A 298 -19.03 -31.46 3.68
C GLU A 298 -18.66 -30.97 2.28
N SER A 299 -19.33 -29.94 1.79
CA SER A 299 -19.09 -29.35 0.46
C SER A 299 -18.39 -27.98 0.54
N VAL A 300 -18.11 -27.50 1.75
CA VAL A 300 -17.28 -26.31 1.98
C VAL A 300 -15.81 -26.70 1.97
N PHE A 301 -14.99 -25.87 1.32
CA PHE A 301 -13.54 -25.99 1.41
C PHE A 301 -13.06 -25.55 2.80
N TRP A 302 -12.24 -26.40 3.41
CA TRP A 302 -11.56 -26.11 4.67
C TRP A 302 -10.06 -26.26 4.44
N ASN A 303 -9.31 -25.18 4.63
CA ASN A 303 -7.86 -25.24 4.79
C ASN A 303 -7.52 -25.90 6.15
N GLU A 304 -6.30 -26.41 6.31
CA GLU A 304 -5.79 -26.93 7.59
C GLU A 304 -5.90 -25.92 8.73
N ASP A 305 -5.84 -24.62 8.39
CA ASP A 305 -5.99 -23.49 9.31
C ASP A 305 -7.46 -23.08 9.57
N ASN A 306 -8.43 -23.60 8.82
CA ASN A 306 -9.83 -23.18 8.95
C ASN A 306 -10.59 -24.07 9.95
N TYR A 307 -11.12 -23.46 11.01
CA TYR A 307 -12.04 -24.12 11.93
C TYR A 307 -13.37 -24.44 11.24
N ARG A 308 -13.75 -25.71 11.21
CA ARG A 308 -15.09 -26.19 10.80
C ARG A 308 -16.11 -25.92 11.93
N PRO A 309 -16.99 -24.91 11.80
CA PRO A 309 -17.82 -24.42 12.90
C PRO A 309 -18.74 -25.48 13.53
N ASP A 310 -19.26 -26.41 12.74
CA ASP A 310 -20.18 -27.45 13.20
C ASP A 310 -19.50 -28.56 14.02
N LYS A 311 -18.26 -28.90 13.67
CA LYS A 311 -17.45 -29.82 14.47
C LYS A 311 -17.01 -29.14 15.77
N THR A 312 -16.58 -27.88 15.71
CA THR A 312 -16.24 -27.11 16.92
C THR A 312 -17.44 -27.00 17.86
N THR A 313 -18.62 -26.70 17.30
CA THR A 313 -19.88 -26.70 18.03
C THR A 313 -20.17 -28.07 18.66
N LYS A 314 -19.92 -29.16 17.93
CA LYS A 314 -20.10 -30.53 18.44
C LYS A 314 -19.24 -30.79 19.66
N THR A 315 -17.94 -30.51 19.55
CA THR A 315 -16.97 -30.69 20.61
C THR A 315 -17.32 -29.85 21.84
N LEU A 316 -17.66 -28.57 21.64
CA LEU A 316 -18.05 -27.69 22.74
C LEU A 316 -19.31 -28.19 23.46
N ASN A 317 -20.32 -28.64 22.72
CA ASN A 317 -21.54 -29.19 23.30
C ASN A 317 -21.29 -30.54 24.01
N GLU A 318 -20.42 -31.39 23.47
CA GLU A 318 -20.00 -32.63 24.14
C GLU A 318 -19.26 -32.36 25.46
N ILE A 319 -18.44 -31.32 25.52
CA ILE A 319 -17.77 -30.92 26.77
C ILE A 319 -18.80 -30.35 27.75
N ILE A 320 -19.68 -29.45 27.31
CA ILE A 320 -20.72 -28.86 28.17
C ILE A 320 -21.60 -29.93 28.79
N ASN A 321 -22.05 -30.92 28.01
CA ASN A 321 -22.93 -31.97 28.49
C ASN A 321 -22.28 -32.89 29.54
N LYS A 322 -20.94 -32.88 29.66
CA LYS A 322 -20.19 -33.63 30.69
C LYS A 322 -19.96 -32.81 31.97
N LEU A 323 -20.27 -31.52 31.97
CA LEU A 323 -20.10 -30.63 33.12
C LEU A 323 -21.37 -30.60 33.99
N ASP A 324 -21.23 -30.25 35.27
CA ASP A 324 -22.37 -29.98 36.14
C ASP A 324 -23.07 -28.65 35.77
N ILE A 325 -24.33 -28.50 36.17
CA ILE A 325 -25.20 -27.38 35.79
C ILE A 325 -24.60 -26.02 36.18
N ASP A 326 -23.91 -25.93 37.33
CA ASP A 326 -23.33 -24.67 37.78
C ASP A 326 -22.09 -24.30 36.95
N THR A 327 -21.26 -25.29 36.61
CA THR A 327 -20.11 -25.08 35.72
C THR A 327 -20.55 -24.77 34.28
N GLN A 328 -21.61 -25.40 33.77
CA GLN A 328 -22.20 -25.07 32.46
C GLN A 328 -22.64 -23.60 32.40
N LYS A 329 -23.37 -23.13 33.41
CA LYS A 329 -23.83 -21.73 33.49
C LYS A 329 -22.66 -20.75 33.55
N LYS A 330 -21.63 -21.08 34.34
CA LYS A 330 -20.42 -20.26 34.45
C LYS A 330 -19.70 -20.14 33.10
N LEU A 331 -19.60 -21.25 32.37
CA LEU A 331 -18.96 -21.30 31.06
C LEU A 331 -19.75 -20.49 30.00
N ALA A 332 -21.06 -20.70 29.92
CA ALA A 332 -21.92 -19.92 29.04
C ALA A 332 -21.84 -18.42 29.35
N GLY A 333 -21.80 -18.06 30.64
CA GLY A 333 -21.61 -16.67 31.08
C GLY A 333 -20.27 -16.07 30.66
N MET A 334 -19.18 -16.85 30.69
CA MET A 334 -17.87 -16.42 30.21
C MET A 334 -17.88 -16.17 28.70
N PHE A 335 -18.48 -17.06 27.92
CA PHE A 335 -18.59 -16.92 26.47
C PHE A 335 -19.43 -15.70 26.07
N GLN A 336 -20.60 -15.53 26.68
CA GLN A 336 -21.45 -14.36 26.44
C GLN A 336 -20.78 -13.04 26.84
N LYS A 337 -20.02 -13.04 27.95
CA LYS A 337 -19.26 -11.86 28.37
C LYS A 337 -18.17 -11.52 27.36
N ALA A 338 -17.45 -12.53 26.88
CA ALA A 338 -16.49 -12.36 25.80
C ALA A 338 -17.23 -11.77 24.59
N GLU A 339 -18.27 -12.43 24.08
CA GLU A 339 -19.07 -12.03 22.90
C GLU A 339 -19.49 -10.56 22.93
N LYS A 340 -20.12 -10.13 24.02
CA LYS A 340 -20.53 -8.73 24.25
C LYS A 340 -19.36 -7.75 24.21
N GLN A 341 -18.16 -8.14 24.68
CA GLN A 341 -16.99 -7.26 24.61
C GLN A 341 -16.54 -7.01 23.17
N SER A 342 -16.63 -7.98 22.24
CA SER A 342 -16.28 -7.67 20.84
C SER A 342 -17.42 -7.00 20.09
N GLU A 343 -18.68 -7.28 20.42
CA GLU A 343 -19.79 -6.51 19.85
C GLU A 343 -19.67 -5.03 20.23
N VAL A 344 -19.29 -4.72 21.48
CA VAL A 344 -18.99 -3.35 21.90
C VAL A 344 -17.79 -2.76 21.14
N ILE A 345 -16.72 -3.53 20.92
CA ILE A 345 -15.58 -3.08 20.10
C ILE A 345 -16.03 -2.79 18.66
N GLU A 346 -16.81 -3.67 18.05
CA GLU A 346 -17.32 -3.55 16.69
C GLU A 346 -18.32 -2.38 16.53
N ILE A 347 -19.17 -2.15 17.54
CA ILE A 347 -20.08 -0.99 17.60
C ILE A 347 -19.29 0.32 17.76
N LEU A 348 -18.26 0.35 18.61
CA LEU A 348 -17.38 1.52 18.74
C LEU A 348 -16.61 1.79 17.43
N GLU A 349 -16.29 0.74 16.69
CA GLU A 349 -15.63 0.82 15.40
C GLU A 349 -16.56 1.25 14.25
N SER A 350 -17.82 0.85 14.27
CA SER A 350 -18.83 1.23 13.27
C SER A 350 -19.47 2.59 13.56
N GLY A 351 -19.64 2.98 14.83
CA GLY A 351 -20.10 4.32 15.21
C GLY A 351 -19.15 5.44 14.77
N ASN A 352 -17.83 5.16 14.76
CA ASN A 352 -16.84 6.08 14.17
C ASN A 352 -16.98 6.22 12.64
N LYS A 353 -17.54 5.22 11.94
CA LYS A 353 -17.78 5.23 10.49
C LYS A 353 -18.89 6.20 10.11
N ASP A 354 -19.99 6.21 10.85
CA ASP A 354 -21.11 7.13 10.60
C ASP A 354 -20.77 8.58 10.97
N ALA A 355 -19.99 8.78 12.02
CA ALA A 355 -19.48 10.10 12.40
C ALA A 355 -18.51 10.67 11.34
N ASN A 356 -17.61 9.83 10.80
CA ASN A 356 -16.69 10.26 9.76
C ASN A 356 -17.38 10.46 8.40
N LYS A 357 -18.33 9.60 8.02
CA LYS A 357 -19.12 9.78 6.79
C LYS A 357 -19.90 11.09 6.80
N ARG A 358 -20.51 11.46 7.94
CA ARG A 358 -21.19 12.76 8.11
C ARG A 358 -20.21 13.94 8.02
N ARG A 359 -18.99 13.78 8.54
CA ARG A 359 -17.93 14.80 8.48
C ARG A 359 -17.40 14.97 7.05
N ASP A 360 -17.22 13.89 6.31
CA ASP A 360 -16.77 13.90 4.91
C ASP A 360 -17.85 14.47 3.98
N GLU A 361 -19.12 14.18 4.23
CA GLU A 361 -20.24 14.83 3.54
C GLU A 361 -20.28 16.33 3.85
N GLN A 362 -20.10 16.75 5.11
CA GLN A 362 -19.98 18.18 5.46
C GLN A 362 -18.80 18.86 4.77
N HIS A 363 -17.64 18.21 4.67
CA HIS A 363 -16.49 18.74 3.95
C HIS A 363 -16.73 18.84 2.43
N ARG A 364 -17.43 17.86 1.83
CA ARG A 364 -17.85 17.95 0.42
C ARG A 364 -18.80 19.12 0.18
N TYR A 365 -19.81 19.30 1.04
CA TYR A 365 -20.72 20.45 0.94
C TYR A 365 -19.98 21.79 1.10
N ALA A 366 -19.04 21.88 2.05
CA ALA A 366 -18.23 23.07 2.25
C ALA A 366 -17.34 23.39 1.03
N ASN A 367 -16.71 22.38 0.42
CA ASN A 367 -15.85 22.56 -0.74
C ASN A 367 -16.66 22.93 -2.01
N GLN A 368 -17.83 22.32 -2.23
CA GLN A 368 -18.73 22.69 -3.32
C GLN A 368 -19.22 24.13 -3.20
N THR A 369 -19.53 24.58 -1.98
CA THR A 369 -19.94 25.97 -1.73
C THR A 369 -18.80 26.94 -1.98
N ARG A 370 -17.56 26.56 -1.63
CA ARG A 370 -16.35 27.36 -1.87
C ARG A 370 -16.05 27.48 -3.36
N ASP A 371 -16.17 26.40 -4.12
CA ASP A 371 -15.94 26.40 -5.57
C ASP A 371 -17.00 27.20 -6.32
N ALA A 372 -18.26 27.14 -5.87
CA ALA A 372 -19.34 27.99 -6.40
C ALA A 372 -19.03 29.47 -6.19
N ASN A 373 -18.59 29.85 -4.99
CA ASN A 373 -18.25 31.23 -4.64
C ASN A 373 -17.00 31.73 -5.40
N VAL A 374 -15.98 30.88 -5.58
CA VAL A 374 -14.78 31.20 -6.39
C VAL A 374 -15.15 31.40 -7.86
N ASN A 375 -16.08 30.61 -8.40
CA ASN A 375 -16.55 30.77 -9.77
C ASN A 375 -17.40 32.04 -9.96
N GLU A 376 -18.15 32.44 -8.95
CA GLU A 376 -18.91 33.69 -8.95
C GLU A 376 -17.98 34.91 -8.91
N ILE A 377 -16.94 34.89 -8.06
CA ILE A 377 -15.88 35.91 -8.01
C ILE A 377 -15.14 36.00 -9.35
N LYS A 378 -14.82 34.87 -9.99
CA LYS A 378 -14.19 34.87 -11.33
C LYS A 378 -15.09 35.47 -12.40
N ARG A 379 -16.41 35.25 -12.32
CA ARG A 379 -17.37 35.88 -13.25
C ARG A 379 -17.49 37.38 -13.03
N SER A 380 -17.51 37.86 -11.79
CA SER A 380 -17.55 39.30 -11.52
C SER A 380 -16.28 39.99 -12.01
N LEU A 381 -15.10 39.41 -11.75
CA LEU A 381 -13.82 39.92 -12.25
C LEU A 381 -13.73 39.94 -13.79
N ALA A 382 -14.25 38.92 -14.46
CA ALA A 382 -14.29 38.90 -15.92
C ALA A 382 -15.22 39.99 -16.49
N THR A 383 -16.33 40.28 -15.81
CA THR A 383 -17.29 41.31 -16.22
C THR A 383 -16.72 42.71 -16.04
N ASP A 384 -15.97 42.94 -14.97
CA ASP A 384 -15.29 44.22 -14.70
C ASP A 384 -14.14 44.47 -15.69
N GLN A 385 -13.41 43.41 -16.08
CA GLN A 385 -12.33 43.49 -17.06
C GLN A 385 -12.86 43.73 -18.50
N GLU A 386 -14.03 43.20 -18.83
CA GLU A 386 -14.73 43.49 -20.10
C GLU A 386 -15.29 44.92 -20.16
N GLN A 387 -15.69 45.49 -19.02
CA GLN A 387 -16.10 46.90 -18.95
C GLN A 387 -14.91 47.88 -19.02
N SER A 388 -13.78 47.54 -18.38
CA SER A 388 -12.55 48.35 -18.46
C SER A 388 -11.99 48.40 -19.89
N SER A 389 -11.97 47.26 -20.59
CA SER A 389 -11.47 47.18 -21.98
C SER A 389 -12.39 47.88 -22.99
N ARG A 390 -13.69 47.99 -22.72
CA ARG A 390 -14.63 48.79 -23.54
C ARG A 390 -14.52 50.29 -23.33
N ASN A 391 -14.03 50.75 -22.17
CA ASN A 391 -13.81 52.18 -21.94
C ASN A 391 -12.47 52.66 -22.52
N GLU A 392 -11.42 51.82 -22.54
CA GLU A 392 -10.14 52.19 -23.17
C GLU A 392 -10.21 52.31 -24.70
N THR A 393 -11.20 51.70 -25.38
CA THR A 393 -11.39 51.86 -26.83
C THR A 393 -12.24 53.07 -27.22
N ARG A 394 -12.68 53.91 -26.27
CA ARG A 394 -13.57 55.05 -26.55
C ARG A 394 -12.90 56.43 -26.43
N ASP A 395 -11.72 56.52 -25.83
CA ASP A 395 -11.04 57.81 -25.62
C ASP A 395 -10.10 58.25 -26.75
N ASP A 396 -9.96 57.48 -27.82
CA ASP A 396 -9.09 57.85 -28.96
C ASP A 396 -9.77 58.63 -30.09
N LYS A 397 -10.99 59.16 -29.85
CA LYS A 397 -11.65 60.09 -30.79
C LYS A 397 -12.39 61.20 -30.05
N GLY A 398 -11.70 62.30 -29.76
CA GLY A 398 -12.35 63.48 -29.19
C GLY A 398 -11.46 64.69 -28.96
N GLN A 399 -10.68 65.12 -29.95
CA GLN A 399 -9.96 66.39 -29.89
C GLN A 399 -10.82 67.51 -30.51
N THR A 400 -11.39 68.42 -29.70
CA THR A 400 -11.64 69.83 -30.09
C THR A 400 -11.95 70.74 -28.88
N ASN A 401 -11.12 71.77 -28.72
CA ASN A 401 -11.36 73.14 -28.21
C ASN A 401 -12.45 73.41 -27.15
N ARG A 402 -12.04 74.01 -26.00
CA ARG A 402 -12.47 75.38 -25.62
C ARG A 402 -11.71 75.96 -24.41
N ILE A 403 -11.66 77.27 -24.45
CA ILE A 403 -10.95 78.24 -23.62
C ILE A 403 -11.73 78.54 -22.31
N GLY A 404 -10.98 78.73 -21.20
CA GLY A 404 -11.17 79.80 -20.22
C GLY A 404 -12.19 79.62 -19.08
N THR A 405 -11.71 79.72 -17.84
CA THR A 405 -11.94 80.83 -16.87
C THR A 405 -11.99 80.31 -15.42
N GLU A 406 -11.24 81.00 -14.54
CA GLU A 406 -11.25 80.89 -13.07
C GLU A 406 -12.65 81.08 -12.46
N VAL A 407 -12.84 80.63 -11.20
CA VAL A 407 -13.21 81.49 -10.06
C VAL A 407 -13.33 80.66 -8.76
N THR A 408 -12.67 81.19 -7.74
CA THR A 408 -12.68 80.89 -6.30
C THR A 408 -14.06 81.11 -5.65
N ALA A 409 -14.48 80.28 -4.67
CA ALA A 409 -15.06 80.70 -3.37
C ALA A 409 -15.74 79.56 -2.57
N GLY A 410 -15.26 79.38 -1.34
CA GLY A 410 -16.00 79.36 -0.05
C GLY A 410 -17.29 78.54 0.13
N GLY A 411 -17.36 77.77 1.24
CA GLY A 411 -18.65 77.32 1.78
C GLY A 411 -18.57 76.25 2.88
N LEU A 412 -18.68 76.70 4.12
CA LEU A 412 -18.72 75.97 5.40
C LEU A 412 -20.10 75.31 5.68
N LEU A 413 -20.15 74.13 6.36
CA LEU A 413 -21.16 73.69 7.38
C LEU A 413 -20.88 72.21 7.78
N ILE A 414 -20.23 71.93 8.92
CA ILE A 414 -20.78 71.54 10.25
C ILE A 414 -21.88 70.47 10.21
N VAL A 415 -21.59 69.26 10.74
CA VAL A 415 -22.36 68.57 11.82
C VAL A 415 -21.43 67.62 12.61
N LYS A 416 -21.49 67.73 13.94
CA LYS A 416 -20.83 66.90 14.97
C LYS A 416 -21.54 65.55 15.16
N THR A 417 -20.79 64.52 15.56
CA THR A 417 -21.10 63.69 16.75
C THR A 417 -19.91 62.78 17.06
N GLY A 418 -19.51 62.75 18.33
CA GLY A 418 -18.48 61.87 18.86
C GLY A 418 -19.05 60.86 19.84
N ALA A 419 -18.31 59.80 20.13
CA ALA A 419 -18.38 59.06 21.39
C ALA A 419 -17.09 58.24 21.58
N LYS A 420 -16.55 58.31 22.80
CA LYS A 420 -15.33 57.69 23.31
C LYS A 420 -15.71 56.98 24.60
N VAL A 421 -15.57 55.65 24.70
CA VAL A 421 -15.66 54.83 25.93
C VAL A 421 -14.86 53.54 25.68
N ALA A 422 -13.64 53.41 26.22
CA ALA A 422 -13.24 52.77 27.48
C ALA A 422 -12.89 51.28 27.33
N ALA A 423 -11.69 50.95 27.80
CA ALA A 423 -11.13 49.61 27.89
C ALA A 423 -11.28 49.10 29.32
N GLU A 424 -11.66 47.84 29.50
CA GLU A 424 -11.39 47.08 30.73
C GLU A 424 -11.49 45.55 30.52
N ASN A 425 -10.81 44.86 31.44
CA ASN A 425 -10.35 43.47 31.47
C ASN A 425 -11.42 42.36 31.50
N SER A 426 -11.02 41.16 31.04
CA SER A 426 -10.84 39.91 31.83
C SER A 426 -11.24 38.65 31.04
N ASN A 427 -10.35 37.64 30.99
CA ASN A 427 -10.67 36.23 30.69
C ASN A 427 -9.45 35.33 30.95
N THR A 428 -9.26 34.90 32.19
CA THR A 428 -8.22 33.93 32.60
C THR A 428 -8.81 32.66 33.24
N HIS A 429 -10.11 32.40 33.10
CA HIS A 429 -10.75 31.26 33.77
C HIS A 429 -11.11 30.05 32.87
N ASN A 430 -10.68 30.06 31.60
CA ASN A 430 -10.97 28.97 30.66
C ASN A 430 -9.81 27.98 30.45
N SER A 431 -8.57 28.35 30.79
CA SER A 431 -7.39 27.50 30.51
C SER A 431 -7.18 26.38 31.54
N GLU A 432 -7.60 26.56 32.79
CA GLU A 432 -7.39 25.54 33.84
C GLU A 432 -8.35 24.35 33.68
N LYS A 433 -9.56 24.58 33.16
CA LYS A 433 -10.57 23.54 32.95
C LYS A 433 -10.28 22.63 31.75
N GLU A 434 -9.54 23.13 30.76
CA GLU A 434 -9.10 22.34 29.61
C GLU A 434 -7.87 21.47 29.94
N ASN A 435 -6.97 21.96 30.80
CA ASN A 435 -5.81 21.18 31.24
C ASN A 435 -6.18 19.98 32.13
N GLU A 436 -7.16 20.12 33.03
CA GLU A 436 -7.66 18.98 33.82
C GLU A 436 -8.29 17.89 32.94
N LYS A 437 -8.98 18.29 31.86
CA LYS A 437 -9.61 17.36 30.91
C LYS A 437 -8.56 16.60 30.07
N TRP A 438 -7.42 17.23 29.79
CA TRP A 438 -6.31 16.62 29.06
C TRP A 438 -5.54 15.60 29.91
N GLU A 439 -5.29 15.91 31.18
CA GLU A 439 -4.61 15.00 32.12
C GLU A 439 -5.43 13.73 32.41
N ILE A 440 -6.76 13.84 32.54
CA ILE A 440 -7.65 12.67 32.71
C ILE A 440 -7.67 11.79 31.44
N ALA A 441 -7.66 12.41 30.26
CA ALA A 441 -7.62 11.67 28.99
C ALA A 441 -6.28 10.93 28.80
N LYS A 442 -5.18 11.54 29.22
CA LYS A 442 -3.83 10.95 29.16
C LYS A 442 -3.69 9.75 30.11
N LYS A 443 -4.19 9.88 31.34
CA LYS A 443 -4.16 8.79 32.33
C LYS A 443 -4.96 7.57 31.88
N ASN A 444 -6.13 7.78 31.25
CA ASN A 444 -6.93 6.69 30.67
C ASN A 444 -6.27 6.05 29.44
N SER A 445 -5.50 6.81 28.66
CA SER A 445 -4.73 6.29 27.52
C SER A 445 -3.55 5.42 27.96
N ASP A 446 -2.83 5.84 29.01
CA ASP A 446 -1.67 5.11 29.51
C ASP A 446 -2.08 3.81 30.21
N GLU A 447 -3.24 3.77 30.87
CA GLU A 447 -3.80 2.57 31.47
C GLU A 447 -4.36 1.58 30.43
N LEU A 448 -4.89 2.09 29.31
CA LEU A 448 -5.27 1.29 28.15
C LEU A 448 -4.04 0.64 27.49
N ASN A 449 -2.95 1.40 27.31
CA ASN A 449 -1.72 0.90 26.69
C ASN A 449 -1.04 -0.20 27.53
N ARG A 450 -0.99 -0.06 28.86
CA ARG A 450 -0.43 -1.12 29.74
C ARG A 450 -1.25 -2.41 29.73
N ASN A 451 -2.57 -2.32 29.54
CA ASN A 451 -3.41 -3.50 29.41
C ASN A 451 -3.29 -4.19 28.04
N VAL A 452 -2.95 -3.44 26.98
CA VAL A 452 -2.67 -4.00 25.65
C VAL A 452 -1.30 -4.70 25.63
N GLU A 453 -0.28 -4.08 26.23
CA GLU A 453 1.10 -4.61 26.28
C GLU A 453 1.20 -5.91 27.12
N ASN A 454 0.40 -6.03 28.18
CA ASN A 454 0.29 -7.29 28.95
C ASN A 454 -0.49 -8.38 28.21
N LYS A 455 -1.32 -8.03 27.22
CA LYS A 455 -2.09 -8.99 26.42
C LYS A 455 -1.25 -9.56 25.27
N GLU A 456 -0.46 -8.72 24.61
CA GLU A 456 0.50 -9.11 23.57
C GLU A 456 1.57 -10.09 24.09
N ARG A 457 1.98 -9.95 25.36
CA ARG A 457 2.98 -10.85 25.98
C ARG A 457 2.47 -12.28 26.22
N ILE A 458 1.15 -12.50 26.21
CA ILE A 458 0.51 -13.82 26.38
C ILE A 458 0.21 -14.46 25.01
N GLU A 459 0.01 -13.67 23.95
CA GLU A 459 -0.27 -14.18 22.59
C GLU A 459 0.97 -14.77 21.90
N HIS A 460 2.19 -14.32 22.23
CA HIS A 460 3.43 -14.74 21.55
C HIS A 460 3.96 -16.16 21.84
N ASN A 461 3.23 -17.02 22.56
CA ASN A 461 3.73 -18.35 22.95
C ASN A 461 3.02 -19.56 22.32
N TYR A 462 2.02 -19.38 21.45
CA TYR A 462 1.27 -20.50 20.89
C TYR A 462 0.84 -20.27 19.43
N ASP A 463 1.79 -20.32 18.50
CA ASP A 463 1.58 -20.25 17.05
C ASP A 463 1.10 -21.60 16.44
N SER A 464 -0.08 -22.08 16.84
CA SER A 464 -0.69 -23.22 16.16
C SER A 464 -2.22 -23.12 16.22
N ASN A 465 -2.84 -22.71 15.11
CA ASN A 465 -4.29 -22.70 14.91
C ASN A 465 -4.78 -23.93 14.12
N SER A 466 -4.03 -25.02 14.18
CA SER A 466 -4.36 -26.25 13.47
C SER A 466 -5.49 -27.02 14.17
N TRP A 467 -6.31 -27.71 13.37
CA TRP A 467 -7.25 -28.76 13.81
C TRP A 467 -6.67 -29.73 14.86
N THR A 468 -5.37 -29.98 14.80
CA THR A 468 -4.67 -30.83 15.79
C THR A 468 -4.84 -30.33 17.21
N ASP A 469 -4.97 -29.02 17.41
CA ASP A 469 -5.05 -28.44 18.74
C ASP A 469 -6.43 -28.58 19.35
N VAL A 470 -7.51 -28.49 18.58
CA VAL A 470 -8.88 -28.74 19.10
C VAL A 470 -9.07 -30.20 19.49
N ASP A 471 -8.65 -31.15 18.64
CA ASP A 471 -8.77 -32.58 18.95
C ASP A 471 -7.84 -32.97 20.12
N ARG A 472 -6.62 -32.39 20.17
CA ARG A 472 -5.69 -32.55 21.29
C ARG A 472 -6.25 -31.97 22.59
N ILE A 473 -6.76 -30.73 22.57
CA ILE A 473 -7.37 -30.08 23.73
C ILE A 473 -8.60 -30.87 24.19
N SER A 474 -9.46 -31.31 23.27
CA SER A 474 -10.63 -32.15 23.54
C SER A 474 -10.25 -33.49 24.19
N SER A 475 -9.22 -34.15 23.67
CA SER A 475 -8.69 -35.40 24.23
C SER A 475 -8.09 -35.20 25.62
N ILE A 476 -7.28 -34.15 25.81
CA ILE A 476 -6.69 -33.80 27.11
C ILE A 476 -7.78 -33.49 28.15
N ILE A 477 -8.82 -32.75 27.75
CA ILE A 477 -9.97 -32.44 28.60
C ILE A 477 -10.71 -33.73 28.96
N SER A 478 -10.98 -34.59 27.98
CA SER A 478 -11.70 -35.85 28.18
C SER A 478 -10.95 -36.84 29.09
N GLU A 479 -9.64 -37.01 28.89
CA GLU A 479 -8.79 -37.90 29.70
C GLU A 479 -8.65 -37.40 31.15
N LYS A 480 -8.52 -36.09 31.35
CA LYS A 480 -8.38 -35.53 32.70
C LYS A 480 -9.71 -35.47 33.46
N MET A 481 -10.83 -35.41 32.75
CA MET A 481 -12.18 -35.55 33.33
C MET A 481 -12.45 -36.97 33.87
N THR A 482 -11.80 -38.00 33.34
CA THR A 482 -11.95 -39.38 33.84
C THR A 482 -11.01 -39.71 35.00
N ASN A 483 -9.81 -39.09 35.07
CA ASN A 483 -8.72 -39.60 35.90
C ASN A 483 -8.43 -38.84 37.22
N ASN A 484 -8.93 -37.61 37.44
CA ASN A 484 -8.55 -36.82 38.63
C ASN A 484 -9.62 -36.81 39.73
N SER A 485 -9.40 -37.31 40.96
CA SER A 485 -10.46 -37.26 41.99
C SER A 485 -10.68 -35.89 42.64
N ASP A 486 -9.81 -34.91 42.36
CA ASP A 486 -9.77 -33.61 43.03
C ASP A 486 -10.52 -32.52 42.23
N SER A 487 -11.70 -32.12 42.70
CA SER A 487 -12.63 -31.23 41.99
C SER A 487 -12.08 -29.81 41.79
N SER A 488 -11.22 -29.32 42.68
CA SER A 488 -10.67 -27.96 42.60
C SER A 488 -9.63 -27.82 41.48
N LYS A 489 -8.71 -28.80 41.36
CA LYS A 489 -7.69 -28.83 40.30
C LYS A 489 -8.27 -29.10 38.91
N ARG A 490 -9.40 -29.81 38.83
CA ARG A 490 -10.16 -29.96 37.57
C ARG A 490 -10.63 -28.60 37.05
N VAL A 491 -11.13 -27.74 37.91
CA VAL A 491 -11.77 -26.46 37.54
C VAL A 491 -10.77 -25.42 37.03
N GLU A 492 -9.58 -25.29 37.62
CA GLU A 492 -8.56 -24.34 37.15
C GLU A 492 -7.93 -24.75 35.80
N PHE A 493 -7.59 -26.02 35.62
CA PHE A 493 -7.02 -26.52 34.36
C PHE A 493 -8.04 -26.51 33.20
N LEU A 494 -9.31 -26.77 33.51
CA LEU A 494 -10.41 -26.60 32.55
C LEU A 494 -10.54 -25.14 32.14
N LYS A 495 -10.38 -24.20 33.08
CA LYS A 495 -10.60 -22.78 32.81
C LYS A 495 -9.65 -22.22 31.75
N GLU A 496 -8.34 -22.46 31.85
CA GLU A 496 -7.36 -21.87 30.91
C GLU A 496 -7.47 -22.48 29.49
N ASN A 497 -7.55 -23.81 29.39
CA ASN A 497 -7.68 -24.48 28.08
C ASN A 497 -9.04 -24.23 27.43
N MET A 498 -10.09 -24.09 28.23
CA MET A 498 -11.42 -23.77 27.73
C MET A 498 -11.55 -22.29 27.38
N GLU A 499 -10.94 -21.37 28.14
CA GLU A 499 -10.84 -19.96 27.75
C GLU A 499 -10.13 -19.82 26.40
N LYS A 500 -9.04 -20.55 26.17
CA LYS A 500 -8.35 -20.62 24.88
C LYS A 500 -9.27 -21.14 23.76
N LEU A 501 -9.88 -22.31 23.95
CA LEU A 501 -10.78 -22.90 22.95
C LEU A 501 -11.98 -21.98 22.65
N LEU A 502 -12.56 -21.35 23.66
CA LEU A 502 -13.66 -20.39 23.51
C LEU A 502 -13.21 -19.11 22.80
N GLN A 503 -11.98 -18.65 23.03
CA GLN A 503 -11.42 -17.48 22.37
C GLN A 503 -11.13 -17.76 20.89
N GLU A 504 -10.58 -18.92 20.55
CA GLU A 504 -10.27 -19.35 19.18
C GLU A 504 -11.53 -19.68 18.36
N SER A 505 -12.53 -20.31 18.99
CA SER A 505 -13.78 -20.68 18.31
C SER A 505 -14.79 -19.55 18.14
N ARG A 506 -14.50 -18.39 18.73
CA ARG A 506 -15.43 -17.28 18.91
C ARG A 506 -15.97 -16.70 17.61
N ASP A 507 -15.15 -16.63 16.59
CA ASP A 507 -15.51 -16.05 15.29
C ASP A 507 -16.39 -17.00 14.47
N HIS A 508 -16.54 -18.24 14.93
CA HIS A 508 -17.20 -19.31 14.20
C HIS A 508 -18.42 -19.89 14.93
N VAL A 509 -18.51 -19.73 16.25
CA VAL A 509 -19.55 -20.33 17.09
C VAL A 509 -20.22 -19.25 17.95
N GLN A 510 -21.51 -19.43 18.26
CA GLN A 510 -22.29 -18.58 19.15
C GLN A 510 -23.07 -19.43 20.17
N TRP A 511 -23.43 -18.82 21.31
CA TRP A 511 -24.30 -19.46 22.31
C TRP A 511 -25.76 -19.04 22.07
N ASP A 512 -26.65 -19.99 21.78
CA ASP A 512 -28.06 -19.69 21.47
C ASP A 512 -28.97 -19.52 22.71
N GLY A 513 -28.42 -19.77 23.91
CA GLY A 513 -29.15 -19.78 25.18
C GLY A 513 -29.19 -21.15 25.83
N GLU A 514 -29.12 -22.22 25.04
CA GLU A 514 -29.20 -23.61 25.47
C GLU A 514 -27.94 -24.40 25.10
N LYS A 515 -27.38 -24.14 23.92
CA LYS A 515 -26.21 -24.83 23.38
C LYS A 515 -25.38 -23.91 22.49
N PHE A 516 -24.18 -24.38 22.17
CA PHE A 516 -23.42 -23.77 21.10
C PHE A 516 -24.04 -24.09 19.74
N THR A 517 -24.01 -23.11 18.84
CA THR A 517 -24.45 -23.22 17.44
C THR A 517 -23.45 -22.52 16.52
N PRO A 518 -23.29 -22.95 15.25
CA PRO A 518 -22.46 -22.21 14.30
C PRO A 518 -22.98 -20.80 14.10
N LYS A 519 -22.06 -19.83 13.97
CA LYS A 519 -22.42 -18.49 13.49
C LYS A 519 -22.85 -18.57 12.03
N PRO A 520 -23.90 -17.82 11.62
CA PRO A 520 -24.27 -17.71 10.22
C PRO A 520 -23.09 -17.27 9.35
N MET A 521 -22.66 -18.12 8.42
CA MET A 521 -21.54 -17.84 7.53
C MET A 521 -22.02 -17.74 6.09
N GLN A 522 -21.65 -16.66 5.40
CA GLN A 522 -21.88 -16.54 3.96
C GLN A 522 -20.83 -17.35 3.20
N LEU A 523 -21.31 -18.14 2.25
CA LEU A 523 -20.51 -19.01 1.42
C LEU A 523 -20.77 -18.71 -0.06
N SER A 524 -19.70 -18.74 -0.84
CA SER A 524 -19.77 -18.56 -2.29
C SER A 524 -19.66 -19.91 -2.99
N ARG A 525 -20.64 -20.21 -3.84
CA ARG A 525 -20.70 -21.43 -4.62
C ARG A 525 -19.85 -21.30 -5.87
N ILE A 526 -18.88 -22.18 -6.03
CA ILE A 526 -18.01 -22.28 -7.19
C ILE A 526 -18.37 -23.55 -7.97
N ASN A 527 -18.58 -23.41 -9.28
CA ASN A 527 -18.88 -24.54 -10.16
C ASN A 527 -17.57 -25.06 -10.78
N LEU A 528 -17.01 -26.10 -10.16
CA LEU A 528 -15.79 -26.76 -10.64
C LEU A 528 -15.98 -27.46 -11.99
N GLY A 529 -17.21 -27.84 -12.34
CA GLY A 529 -17.52 -28.47 -13.61
C GLY A 529 -17.10 -27.63 -14.81
N LYS A 530 -17.17 -26.29 -14.69
CA LYS A 530 -16.73 -25.35 -15.76
C LYS A 530 -15.24 -25.41 -16.06
N PHE A 531 -14.40 -25.89 -15.13
CA PHE A 531 -12.95 -25.97 -15.31
C PHE A 531 -12.49 -27.33 -15.85
N ARG A 532 -13.37 -28.35 -15.88
CA ARG A 532 -13.04 -29.68 -16.39
C ARG A 532 -13.25 -29.80 -17.88
N ASP A 533 -14.27 -29.10 -18.38
CA ASP A 533 -14.60 -29.08 -19.79
C ASP A 533 -14.19 -27.74 -20.39
N SER A 534 -12.97 -27.69 -20.94
CA SER A 534 -12.43 -26.49 -21.59
C SER A 534 -13.31 -25.99 -22.75
N GLN A 535 -14.19 -26.83 -23.31
CA GLN A 535 -15.14 -26.40 -24.33
C GLN A 535 -16.30 -25.57 -23.76
N THR A 536 -16.59 -25.70 -22.46
CA THR A 536 -17.63 -24.90 -21.78
C THR A 536 -17.11 -23.56 -21.26
N PHE A 537 -15.80 -23.44 -21.06
CA PHE A 537 -15.18 -22.19 -20.65
C PHE A 537 -15.00 -21.29 -21.86
N GLN A 538 -15.81 -20.24 -21.93
CA GLN A 538 -15.65 -19.25 -22.98
C GLN A 538 -14.65 -18.17 -22.54
N ASP A 539 -13.58 -18.03 -23.30
CA ASP A 539 -12.60 -16.97 -23.12
C ASP A 539 -13.27 -15.59 -23.04
N ARG A 540 -12.66 -14.70 -22.27
CA ARG A 540 -13.07 -13.30 -22.16
C ARG A 540 -11.93 -12.40 -22.59
N ILE A 541 -12.15 -11.64 -23.65
CA ILE A 541 -11.20 -10.62 -24.10
C ILE A 541 -11.47 -9.34 -23.30
N VAL A 542 -10.44 -8.85 -22.63
CA VAL A 542 -10.49 -7.65 -21.79
C VAL A 542 -9.53 -6.61 -22.35
N ARG A 543 -10.01 -5.38 -22.48
CA ARG A 543 -9.15 -4.26 -22.86
C ARG A 543 -8.59 -3.60 -21.60
N VAL A 544 -7.30 -3.78 -21.38
CA VAL A 544 -6.61 -3.30 -20.18
C VAL A 544 -5.86 -2.01 -20.46
N ARG A 545 -5.80 -1.14 -19.45
CA ARG A 545 -5.02 0.11 -19.50
C ARG A 545 -3.76 -0.04 -18.67
N TYR A 546 -2.65 0.47 -19.18
CA TYR A 546 -1.37 0.38 -18.50
C TYR A 546 -0.46 1.56 -18.80
N THR A 547 0.62 1.65 -18.04
CA THR A 547 1.69 2.63 -18.22
C THR A 547 3.05 1.93 -18.20
N ASN A 548 4.00 2.43 -18.97
CA ASN A 548 5.37 1.90 -19.03
C ASN A 548 6.28 2.64 -18.06
N ALA A 549 6.90 1.94 -17.12
CA ALA A 549 7.98 2.47 -16.30
C ALA A 549 9.21 2.79 -17.15
N GLU A 550 9.83 3.94 -16.87
CA GLU A 550 11.04 4.41 -17.52
C GLU A 550 12.28 3.72 -16.95
N LEU A 551 12.23 3.40 -15.67
CA LEU A 551 13.34 2.83 -14.92
C LEU A 551 12.81 1.83 -13.91
N SER A 552 13.69 0.92 -13.51
CA SER A 552 13.36 -0.07 -12.50
C SER A 552 14.58 -0.40 -11.66
N ALA A 553 14.41 -0.53 -10.35
CA ALA A 553 15.47 -0.89 -9.42
C ALA A 553 15.00 -2.06 -8.55
N PRO A 554 15.76 -3.16 -8.45
CA PRO A 554 15.48 -4.19 -7.44
C PRO A 554 15.59 -3.57 -6.04
N ILE A 555 14.80 -4.08 -5.09
CA ILE A 555 15.06 -3.77 -3.68
C ILE A 555 16.41 -4.37 -3.33
N LYS A 556 17.27 -3.56 -2.72
CA LYS A 556 18.61 -3.95 -2.30
C LYS A 556 18.63 -4.21 -0.80
N PHE A 557 19.46 -5.16 -0.41
CA PHE A 557 19.75 -5.49 0.98
C PHE A 557 21.24 -5.27 1.16
N VAL A 558 21.58 -4.40 2.10
CA VAL A 558 22.94 -4.37 2.61
C VAL A 558 22.98 -5.53 3.60
N GLU A 559 23.54 -6.67 3.19
CA GLU A 559 24.23 -7.53 4.17
C GLU A 559 25.06 -6.58 5.02
N GLN A 560 25.11 -6.77 6.34
CA GLN A 560 26.05 -5.99 7.16
C GLN A 560 27.48 -6.27 6.70
N ALA A 561 27.89 -5.67 5.58
CA ALA A 561 29.24 -5.41 5.16
C ALA A 561 29.69 -4.36 6.15
N GLU A 562 30.01 -4.87 7.34
CA GLU A 562 30.66 -4.17 8.42
C GLU A 562 30.19 -2.70 8.48
N LEU A 563 29.13 -2.45 9.24
CA LEU A 563 29.21 -1.32 10.16
C LEU A 563 30.43 -1.60 11.04
N THR A 564 31.62 -1.40 10.48
CA THR A 564 32.87 -1.43 11.22
C THR A 564 32.59 -0.46 12.35
N VAL A 565 32.68 -0.96 13.58
CA VAL A 565 32.45 -0.22 14.82
C VAL A 565 33.18 1.14 14.80
N THR A 566 34.19 1.29 13.94
CA THR A 566 34.87 2.54 13.61
C THR A 566 33.98 3.66 13.06
N ASP A 567 32.97 3.42 12.21
CA ASP A 567 32.15 4.51 11.62
C ASP A 567 31.17 5.12 12.65
N GLU A 568 30.49 4.27 13.44
CA GLU A 568 29.66 4.72 14.57
C GLU A 568 30.50 5.35 15.68
N TRP A 569 31.67 4.78 15.99
CA TRP A 569 32.61 5.35 16.96
C TRP A 569 33.17 6.70 16.53
N ASN A 570 33.42 6.90 15.23
CA ASN A 570 33.89 8.17 14.70
C ASN A 570 32.80 9.25 14.73
N ASN A 571 31.54 8.90 14.43
CA ASN A 571 30.41 9.82 14.58
C ASN A 571 30.14 10.17 16.05
N LEU A 572 30.17 9.19 16.96
CA LEU A 572 30.08 9.42 18.41
C LEU A 572 31.22 10.28 18.94
N LYS A 573 32.44 10.12 18.43
CA LYS A 573 33.59 11.00 18.78
C LYS A 573 33.38 12.44 18.32
N VAL A 574 32.75 12.65 17.17
CA VAL A 574 32.46 13.99 16.65
C VAL A 574 31.37 14.66 17.50
N GLU A 575 30.31 13.93 17.88
CA GLU A 575 29.26 14.41 18.80
C GLU A 575 29.80 14.70 20.21
N LEU A 576 30.61 13.80 20.78
CA LEU A 576 31.21 13.99 22.11
C LEU A 576 32.20 15.17 22.14
N LYS A 577 32.90 15.46 21.04
CA LYS A 577 33.74 16.67 20.93
C LYS A 577 32.91 17.95 20.86
N GLY A 578 31.71 17.91 20.31
CA GLY A 578 30.77 19.05 20.32
C GLY A 578 30.19 19.35 21.70
N LEU A 579 30.16 18.37 22.61
CA LEU A 579 29.65 18.51 23.98
C LEU A 579 30.72 18.90 25.01
N LEU A 580 32.00 18.89 24.62
CA LEU A 580 33.16 19.19 25.48
C LEU A 580 33.81 20.56 25.20
N TYR A 581 33.14 21.45 24.46
CA TYR A 581 33.56 22.83 24.24
C TYR A 581 32.53 23.84 24.74
#